data_AF-A0A6S7IMP7-F1
#
_entry.id   AF-A0A6S7IMP7-F1
#
_cell.length_a   1.000
_cell.length_b   1.000
_cell.length_c   1.000
_cell.angle_alpha   90.00
_cell.angle_beta   90.00
_cell.angle_gamma   90.00
#
_symmetry.space_group_name_H-M   'P 1'
#
loop_
_entity.id
_entity.type
_entity.pdbx_description
1 polymer ?
#
loop_
_entity_poly.entity_id
_entity_poly.type
_entity_poly.pdbx_seq_one_letter_code
_entity_poly.pdbx_strand_id
1 'polypeptide(L)'
;MQNPHNLEESLRETACLGDVDKVGVLVGAGVDVNSQNGVNGWTALHWAAKRSHKHVVSFLLQSGANPTIRSHKNELAANVTQSEEIKRLLSGEGSEHVKDNGGADQLSAACP
;
A
#
# COMPACT_ATOMS: atom_id res chain seq x y z
N MET A 1 -8.57 21.61 -11.29
CA MET A 1 -7.48 20.89 -11.99
C MET A 1 -7.59 19.44 -11.59
N GLN A 2 -8.34 18.64 -12.36
CA GLN A 2 -8.53 17.21 -12.08
C GLN A 2 -7.40 16.48 -12.83
N ASN A 3 -6.34 16.12 -12.12
CA ASN A 3 -5.23 15.37 -12.70
C ASN A 3 -5.65 13.90 -12.86
N PRO A 4 -5.30 13.21 -13.96
CA PRO A 4 -5.72 11.82 -14.20
C PRO A 4 -5.17 10.80 -13.19
N HIS A 5 -4.21 11.17 -12.33
CA HIS A 5 -3.72 10.37 -11.20
C HIS A 5 -4.62 10.42 -9.93
N ASN A 6 -5.77 11.09 -9.99
CA ASN A 6 -6.60 11.35 -8.81
C ASN A 6 -7.26 10.10 -8.21
N LEU A 7 -7.52 9.06 -9.01
CA LEU A 7 -8.29 7.88 -8.53
C LEU A 7 -7.45 6.99 -7.62
N GLU A 8 -6.21 6.70 -8.01
CA GLU A 8 -5.26 5.92 -7.21
C GLU A 8 -4.90 6.65 -5.92
N GLU A 9 -4.72 7.97 -6.01
CA GLU A 9 -4.53 8.85 -4.85
C GLU A 9 -5.76 8.84 -3.93
N SER A 10 -6.96 8.99 -4.50
CA SER A 10 -8.21 8.93 -3.74
C SER A 10 -8.40 7.57 -3.07
N LEU A 11 -8.00 6.47 -3.72
CA LEU A 11 -8.04 5.13 -3.14
C LEU A 11 -7.13 5.03 -1.92
N ARG A 12 -5.90 5.58 -2.00
CA ARG A 12 -4.98 5.62 -0.84
C ARG A 12 -5.53 6.50 0.28
N GLU A 13 -6.10 7.64 -0.06
CA GLU A 13 -6.63 8.59 0.92
C GLU A 13 -7.85 8.02 1.65
N THR A 14 -8.79 7.42 0.92
CA THR A 14 -9.95 6.71 1.48
C THR A 14 -9.53 5.50 2.31
N ALA A 15 -8.51 4.76 1.89
CA ALA A 15 -7.92 3.69 2.67
C ALA A 15 -7.23 4.18 3.96
N CYS A 16 -6.68 5.40 3.94
CA CYS A 16 -6.11 6.08 5.11
C CYS A 16 -7.20 6.57 6.08
N LEU A 17 -8.35 6.97 5.55
CA LEU A 17 -9.53 7.41 6.32
C LEU A 17 -10.29 6.23 6.93
N GLY A 18 -10.32 5.07 6.26
CA GLY A 18 -11.11 3.91 6.69
C GLY A 18 -12.49 3.81 6.01
N ASP A 19 -12.73 4.62 4.96
CA ASP A 19 -14.01 4.70 4.26
C ASP A 19 -14.19 3.55 3.25
N VAL A 20 -14.74 2.42 3.70
CA VAL A 20 -15.03 1.27 2.82
C VAL A 20 -15.98 1.62 1.68
N ASP A 21 -17.02 2.43 1.94
CA ASP A 21 -17.99 2.83 0.91
C ASP A 21 -17.31 3.53 -0.27
N LYS A 22 -16.43 4.50 0.02
CA LYS A 22 -15.68 5.19 -1.03
C LYS A 22 -14.69 4.28 -1.74
N VAL A 23 -14.04 3.36 -1.02
CA VAL A 23 -13.16 2.35 -1.62
C VAL A 23 -13.96 1.51 -2.61
N GLY A 24 -15.18 1.08 -2.27
CA GLY A 24 -16.05 0.34 -3.18
C GLY A 24 -16.42 1.12 -4.45
N VAL A 25 -16.74 2.40 -4.33
CA VAL A 25 -17.02 3.27 -5.49
C VAL A 25 -15.78 3.40 -6.39
N LEU A 26 -14.59 3.58 -5.81
CA LEU A 26 -13.34 3.73 -6.56
C LEU A 26 -12.94 2.42 -7.27
N VAL A 27 -13.07 1.28 -6.60
CA VAL A 27 -12.86 -0.05 -7.19
C VAL A 27 -13.82 -0.28 -8.35
N GLY A 28 -15.11 0.07 -8.18
CA GLY A 28 -16.11 0.01 -9.25
C GLY A 28 -15.82 0.94 -10.43
N ALA A 29 -15.08 2.03 -10.20
CA ALA A 29 -14.62 2.94 -11.25
C ALA A 29 -13.44 2.39 -12.07
N GLY A 30 -12.90 1.22 -11.73
CA GLY A 30 -11.78 0.59 -12.43
C GLY A 30 -10.41 1.12 -12.01
N VAL A 31 -10.28 1.60 -10.76
CA VAL A 31 -8.98 2.01 -10.23
C VAL A 31 -8.08 0.79 -9.97
N ASP A 32 -6.79 0.95 -10.24
CA ASP A 32 -5.77 -0.03 -9.88
C ASP A 32 -5.56 -0.05 -8.36
N VAL A 33 -6.09 -1.08 -7.69
CA VAL A 33 -5.93 -1.32 -6.23
C VAL A 33 -4.48 -1.55 -5.80
N ASN A 34 -3.64 -1.97 -6.76
CA ASN A 34 -2.23 -2.29 -6.55
C ASN A 34 -1.29 -1.10 -6.84
N SER A 35 -1.84 0.06 -7.19
CA SER A 35 -1.02 1.23 -7.52
C SER A 35 -0.20 1.73 -6.34
N GLN A 36 1.09 1.91 -6.60
CA GLN A 36 2.07 2.42 -5.64
C GLN A 36 2.22 3.93 -5.79
N ASN A 37 2.34 4.63 -4.66
CA ASN A 37 2.68 6.05 -4.67
C ASN A 37 4.16 6.25 -5.05
N GLY A 38 4.47 7.24 -5.89
CA GLY A 38 5.85 7.60 -6.24
C GLY A 38 6.69 8.14 -5.07
N VAL A 39 6.09 8.57 -3.95
CA VAL A 39 6.85 9.12 -2.81
C VAL A 39 7.47 8.01 -1.94
N ASN A 40 6.70 6.96 -1.64
CA ASN A 40 7.11 5.91 -0.68
C ASN A 40 7.02 4.50 -1.28
N GLY A 41 6.42 4.33 -2.46
CA GLY A 41 6.03 3.02 -2.99
C GLY A 41 4.83 2.39 -2.26
N TRP A 42 4.07 3.16 -1.48
CA TRP A 42 2.95 2.61 -0.70
C TRP A 42 1.69 2.42 -1.54
N THR A 43 1.09 1.24 -1.42
CA THR A 43 -0.25 0.91 -1.95
C THR A 43 -1.35 1.29 -0.96
N ALA A 44 -2.61 1.29 -1.40
CA ALA A 44 -3.75 1.48 -0.50
C ALA A 44 -3.75 0.48 0.68
N LEU A 45 -3.27 -0.75 0.44
CA LEU A 45 -3.15 -1.79 1.45
C LEU A 45 -2.16 -1.41 2.57
N HIS A 46 -1.03 -0.77 2.23
CA HIS A 46 -0.08 -0.26 3.23
C HIS A 46 -0.70 0.81 4.12
N TRP A 47 -1.45 1.75 3.53
CA TRP A 47 -2.14 2.81 4.28
C TRP A 47 -3.21 2.25 5.21
N ALA A 48 -4.04 1.34 4.71
CA ALA A 48 -5.07 0.67 5.51
C ALA A 48 -4.44 -0.15 6.65
N ALA A 49 -3.35 -0.87 6.38
CA ALA A 49 -2.64 -1.66 7.37
C ALA A 49 -2.00 -0.76 8.46
N LYS A 50 -1.31 0.32 8.07
CA LYS A 50 -0.72 1.28 9.01
C LYS A 50 -1.75 1.95 9.92
N ARG A 51 -2.95 2.22 9.39
CA ARG A 51 -4.07 2.83 10.13
C ARG A 51 -4.91 1.81 10.90
N SER A 52 -4.57 0.52 10.82
CA SER A 52 -5.31 -0.58 11.44
C SER A 52 -6.76 -0.73 10.97
N HIS A 53 -7.04 -0.36 9.72
CA HIS A 53 -8.38 -0.40 9.13
C HIS A 53 -8.70 -1.79 8.56
N LYS A 54 -8.97 -2.76 9.44
CA LYS A 54 -9.25 -4.16 9.06
C LYS A 54 -10.35 -4.29 7.99
N HIS A 55 -11.44 -3.53 8.10
CA HIS A 55 -12.54 -3.59 7.13
C HIS A 55 -12.08 -3.21 5.72
N VAL A 56 -11.28 -2.13 5.61
CA VAL A 56 -10.69 -1.72 4.33
C VAL A 56 -9.69 -2.75 3.82
N VAL A 57 -8.83 -3.29 4.68
CA VAL A 57 -7.86 -4.33 4.27
C VAL A 57 -8.60 -5.55 3.71
N SER A 58 -9.64 -6.02 4.39
CA SER A 58 -10.46 -7.15 3.92
C SER A 58 -11.14 -6.84 2.59
N PHE A 59 -11.66 -5.62 2.42
CA PHE A 59 -12.30 -5.20 1.18
C PHE A 59 -11.31 -5.11 0.01
N LEU A 60 -10.12 -4.54 0.24
CA LEU A 60 -9.06 -4.45 -0.75
C LEU A 60 -8.57 -5.85 -1.18
N LEU A 61 -8.34 -6.75 -0.23
CA LEU A 61 -7.99 -8.15 -0.52
C LEU A 61 -9.07 -8.84 -1.35
N GLN A 62 -10.35 -8.65 -1.00
CA GLN A 62 -11.48 -9.17 -1.76
C GLN A 62 -11.59 -8.55 -3.17
N SER A 63 -11.09 -7.33 -3.34
CA SER A 63 -11.00 -6.63 -4.63
C SER A 63 -9.76 -7.02 -5.46
N GLY A 64 -8.94 -7.98 -5.01
CA GLY A 64 -7.74 -8.43 -5.72
C GLY A 64 -6.47 -7.64 -5.42
N ALA A 65 -6.41 -6.95 -4.27
CA ALA A 65 -5.18 -6.30 -3.83
C ALA A 65 -4.12 -7.33 -3.42
N ASN A 66 -2.88 -7.15 -3.88
CA ASN A 66 -1.76 -8.02 -3.59
C ASN A 66 -1.05 -7.58 -2.29
N PRO A 67 -1.06 -8.42 -1.22
CA PRO A 67 -0.39 -8.11 0.03
C PRO A 67 1.13 -8.27 -0.03
N THR A 68 1.64 -8.90 -1.09
CA THR A 68 3.06 -9.19 -1.33
C THR A 68 3.82 -8.01 -1.94
N ILE A 69 3.13 -6.93 -2.32
CA ILE A 69 3.76 -5.74 -2.89
C ILE A 69 4.62 -5.07 -1.85
N ARG A 70 5.84 -4.69 -2.25
CA ARG A 70 6.82 -4.01 -1.40
C ARG A 70 6.90 -2.53 -1.70
N SER A 71 6.95 -1.74 -0.64
CA SER A 71 7.30 -0.32 -0.64
C SER A 71 8.71 -0.07 -1.20
N HIS A 72 9.06 1.19 -1.48
CA HIS A 72 10.45 1.58 -1.82
C HIS A 72 11.45 1.23 -0.71
N LYS A 73 10.97 1.09 0.53
CA LYS A 73 11.77 0.63 1.68
C LYS A 73 11.84 -0.89 1.82
N ASN A 74 11.36 -1.63 0.82
CA ASN A 74 11.25 -3.09 0.84
C ASN A 74 10.37 -3.63 1.98
N GLU A 75 9.47 -2.80 2.51
CA GLU A 75 8.49 -3.15 3.55
C GLU A 75 7.22 -3.71 2.91
N LEU A 76 6.68 -4.80 3.45
CA LEU A 76 5.36 -5.31 3.09
C LEU A 76 4.27 -4.61 3.91
N ALA A 77 3.02 -4.66 3.43
CA ALA A 77 1.87 -4.14 4.16
C ALA A 77 1.71 -4.78 5.56
N ALA A 78 2.14 -6.04 5.73
CA ALA A 78 2.13 -6.73 7.03
C ALA A 78 3.16 -6.16 8.03
N ASN A 79 4.23 -5.52 7.56
CA ASN A 79 5.30 -5.00 8.40
C ASN A 79 5.00 -3.57 8.89
N VAL A 80 4.22 -2.80 8.14
CA VAL A 80 3.84 -1.43 8.50
C VAL A 80 2.66 -1.35 9.48
N THR A 81 1.91 -2.45 9.67
CA THR A 81 0.80 -2.52 10.64
C THR A 81 1.30 -2.83 12.05
N GLN A 82 0.72 -2.15 13.03
CA GLN A 82 0.90 -2.47 14.45
C GLN A 82 -0.16 -3.44 14.97
N SER A 83 -1.24 -3.67 14.22
CA SER A 83 -2.27 -4.63 14.59
C SER A 83 -1.87 -6.04 14.18
N GLU A 84 -1.77 -6.91 15.18
CA GLU A 84 -1.48 -8.33 15.00
C GLU A 84 -2.56 -9.03 14.15
N GLU A 85 -3.82 -8.62 14.25
CA GLU A 85 -4.89 -9.25 13.47
C GLU A 85 -4.73 -9.02 11.96
N ILE A 86 -4.46 -7.78 11.55
CA ILE A 86 -4.20 -7.43 10.15
C ILE A 86 -2.88 -8.05 9.69
N LYS A 87 -1.88 -8.06 10.56
CA LYS A 87 -0.62 -8.74 10.29
C LYS A 87 -0.84 -10.22 10.00
N ARG A 88 -1.68 -10.92 10.79
CA ARG A 88 -2.00 -12.34 10.55
C ARG A 88 -2.76 -12.57 9.24
N LEU A 89 -3.65 -11.66 8.86
CA LEU A 89 -4.35 -11.72 7.57
C LEU A 89 -3.39 -11.60 6.39
N LEU A 90 -2.38 -10.72 6.51
CA LEU A 90 -1.41 -10.45 5.45
C LEU A 90 -0.22 -11.41 5.45
N SER A 91 0.20 -11.88 6.62
CA SER A 91 1.37 -12.74 6.83
C SER A 91 1.14 -14.21 6.43
N GLY A 92 -0.10 -14.58 6.06
CA GLY A 92 -0.42 -15.93 5.56
C GLY A 92 0.17 -16.22 4.17
N GLU A 93 0.58 -15.20 3.43
CA GLU A 93 1.17 -15.32 2.10
C GLU A 93 2.51 -14.57 2.04
N GLY A 94 3.61 -15.32 2.04
CA GLY A 94 4.91 -14.81 1.58
C GLY A 94 5.82 -14.24 2.67
N SER A 95 6.76 -15.10 3.06
CA SER A 95 8.06 -14.79 3.64
C SER A 95 8.67 -13.47 3.15
N GLU A 96 9.32 -12.72 4.04
CA GLU A 96 10.75 -12.45 3.88
C GLU A 96 11.35 -11.79 5.12
N HIS A 97 12.39 -12.47 5.59
CA HIS A 97 13.44 -11.98 6.46
C HIS A 97 14.24 -10.91 5.68
N VAL A 98 13.79 -9.66 5.65
CA VAL A 98 14.63 -8.58 5.10
C VAL A 98 15.49 -8.03 6.23
N LYS A 99 16.74 -8.49 6.23
CA LYS A 99 17.83 -7.91 7.00
C LYS A 99 17.89 -6.42 6.68
N ASP A 100 17.74 -5.62 7.72
CA ASP A 100 18.11 -4.22 7.75
C ASP A 100 19.53 -4.10 7.18
N ASN A 101 19.62 -3.52 5.99
CA ASN A 101 20.87 -3.01 5.50
C ASN A 101 20.53 -1.66 4.90
N GLY A 102 20.74 -0.62 5.72
CA GLY A 102 20.86 0.74 5.24
C GLY A 102 21.90 0.77 4.13
N GLY A 103 21.42 0.77 2.89
CA GLY A 103 22.21 0.94 1.68
C GLY A 103 21.95 2.34 1.14
N ALA A 104 22.79 3.28 1.55
CA ALA A 104 23.07 4.46 0.74
C ALA A 104 23.70 3.98 -0.58
N ASP A 105 23.20 4.42 -1.73
CA ASP A 105 24.03 4.67 -2.93
C ASP A 105 23.18 5.41 -3.99
N GLN A 106 23.32 6.73 -4.06
CA GLN A 106 24.02 7.42 -5.15
C GLN A 106 23.31 7.41 -6.50
N LEU A 107 22.58 8.49 -6.74
CA LEU A 107 22.40 9.05 -8.08
C LEU A 107 22.69 10.55 -8.00
N SER A 108 23.96 10.92 -7.83
CA SER A 108 24.43 12.20 -8.38
C SER A 108 25.47 11.87 -9.43
N ALA A 109 24.96 11.68 -10.65
CA ALA A 109 25.76 11.45 -11.84
C ALA A 109 26.77 12.58 -12.03
N ALA A 110 27.99 12.17 -12.31
CA ALA A 110 29.03 13.02 -12.88
C ALA A 110 28.57 13.59 -14.22
N CYS A 111 28.91 14.85 -14.47
CA CYS A 111 29.28 15.44 -15.75
C CYS A 111 29.60 16.94 -15.55
N PRO A 112 30.48 17.58 -16.36
CA PRO A 112 31.43 17.03 -17.35
C PRO A 112 32.90 17.06 -16.91
#